data_AF-A0A4R5VBI9-F1
#
_entry.id   AF-A0A4R5VBI9-F1
#
_cell.length_a   1.000
_cell.length_b   1.000
_cell.length_c   1.000
_cell.angle_alpha   90.00
_cell.angle_beta   90.00
_cell.angle_gamma   90.00
#
_symmetry.space_group_name_H-M   'P 1'
#
loop_
_entity.id
_entity.type
_entity.pdbx_description
1 polymer ?
#
loop_
_entity_poly.entity_id
_entity_poly.type
_entity_poly.pdbx_seq_one_letter_code
_entity_poly.pdbx_strand_id
1 'polypeptide(L)'
;MGQTGGIGKMLVLPFYSTGWVDGMNRGTRKAIQKRAKRVPLADRPLFYNMVCGENLRWPLTAGERKRSAEIVAQLDPDTPFFHGGLAGRVMGNYLLPASETGHDPKNLKEHFPTRASLVYLTTSIDEAGIYAIQTGGKPGAIYLVEPEGPLELDVETFRPLELMLADRDLVRRYGRATLISSATAFACPRAKVLGIVQEFSAAFCVNAVKEARKHALDQVTRFERLGA
;
A
#
# COMPACT_ATOMS: atom_id res chain seq x y z
N MET A 1 -33.67 -19.32 31.36
CA MET A 1 -33.87 -18.43 30.19
C MET A 1 -32.51 -17.87 29.81
N GLY A 2 -31.80 -18.56 28.91
CA GLY A 2 -30.45 -18.18 28.49
C GLY A 2 -30.51 -17.25 27.28
N GLN A 3 -29.95 -16.04 27.41
CA GLN A 3 -29.66 -15.19 26.27
C GLN A 3 -28.49 -15.81 25.51
N THR A 4 -28.78 -16.42 24.37
CA THR A 4 -27.77 -16.72 23.35
C THR A 4 -27.35 -15.38 22.74
N GLY A 5 -26.17 -14.91 23.16
CA GLY A 5 -25.51 -13.76 22.54
C GLY A 5 -25.42 -14.02 21.04
N GLY A 6 -26.10 -13.17 20.27
CA GLY A 6 -26.09 -13.24 18.82
C GLY A 6 -24.65 -13.14 18.36
N ILE A 7 -24.15 -14.24 17.79
CA ILE A 7 -22.88 -14.30 17.08
C ILE A 7 -22.95 -13.15 16.07
N GLY A 8 -22.16 -12.10 16.33
CA GLY A 8 -21.97 -11.03 15.38
C GLY A 8 -21.41 -11.72 14.14
N LYS A 9 -22.26 -11.90 13.13
CA LYS A 9 -21.85 -12.25 11.78
C LYS A 9 -20.93 -11.12 11.33
N MET A 10 -19.67 -11.18 11.74
CA MET A 10 -18.59 -10.52 11.06
C MET A 10 -18.73 -11.05 9.66
N LEU A 11 -19.20 -10.19 8.75
CA LEU A 11 -19.41 -10.58 7.38
C LEU A 11 -18.08 -11.20 6.93
N VAL A 12 -18.05 -12.53 6.81
CA VAL A 12 -17.35 -13.17 5.71
C VAL A 12 -18.08 -12.63 4.50
N LEU A 13 -17.74 -11.39 4.12
CA LEU A 13 -18.19 -10.78 2.89
C LEU A 13 -17.79 -11.81 1.87
N PRO A 14 -18.74 -12.42 1.15
CA PRO A 14 -18.37 -13.31 0.10
C PRO A 14 -17.65 -12.45 -0.93
N PHE A 15 -16.32 -12.42 -0.85
CA PHE A 15 -15.40 -11.80 -1.80
C PHE A 15 -15.42 -12.68 -3.06
N TYR A 16 -16.61 -12.88 -3.63
CA TYR A 16 -16.77 -13.35 -4.98
C TYR A 16 -16.36 -12.18 -5.85
N SER A 17 -15.26 -12.38 -6.59
CA SER A 17 -14.85 -11.63 -7.78
C SER A 17 -15.94 -10.69 -8.30
N THR A 18 -16.02 -9.49 -7.75
CA THR A 18 -17.19 -8.61 -7.96
C THR A 18 -17.32 -8.06 -9.38
N GLY A 19 -16.60 -8.62 -10.37
CA GLY A 19 -16.75 -8.26 -11.77
C GLY A 19 -16.60 -6.77 -12.01
N TRP A 20 -15.79 -6.07 -11.21
CA TRP A 20 -15.46 -4.67 -11.43
C TRP A 20 -14.52 -4.62 -12.62
N VAL A 21 -15.11 -4.66 -13.81
CA VAL A 21 -14.42 -4.49 -15.08
C VAL A 21 -13.95 -3.03 -15.14
N ASP A 22 -12.65 -2.85 -15.31
CA ASP A 22 -11.96 -1.58 -15.58
C ASP A 22 -12.00 -0.49 -14.49
N GLY A 23 -11.14 -0.67 -13.47
CA GLY A 23 -10.79 0.37 -12.52
C GLY A 23 -11.93 0.83 -11.58
N MET A 24 -11.62 1.80 -10.71
CA MET A 24 -12.58 2.27 -9.71
C MET A 24 -13.45 3.40 -10.28
N ASN A 25 -14.42 3.05 -11.12
CA ASN A 25 -15.34 4.05 -11.69
C ASN A 25 -16.28 4.67 -10.63
N ARG A 26 -17.00 5.74 -11.01
CA ARG A 26 -17.91 6.47 -10.11
C ARG A 26 -19.01 5.59 -9.50
N GLY A 27 -19.53 4.61 -10.25
CA GLY A 27 -20.54 3.67 -9.76
C GLY A 27 -19.99 2.76 -8.68
N THR A 28 -18.81 2.18 -8.92
CA THR A 28 -18.06 1.37 -7.96
C THR A 28 -17.79 2.12 -6.66
N ARG A 29 -17.26 3.35 -6.74
CA ARG A 29 -17.02 4.20 -5.55
C ARG A 29 -18.30 4.40 -4.72
N LYS A 30 -19.41 4.76 -5.37
CA LYS A 30 -20.70 4.95 -4.69
C LYS A 30 -21.21 3.67 -4.01
N ALA A 31 -21.07 2.52 -4.67
CA ALA A 31 -21.48 1.24 -4.12
C ALA A 31 -20.63 0.88 -2.87
N ILE A 32 -19.32 1.08 -2.93
CA ILE A 32 -18.40 0.87 -1.80
C ILE A 32 -18.78 1.79 -0.64
N GLN A 33 -18.98 3.09 -0.88
CA GLN A 33 -19.40 4.04 0.16
C GLN A 33 -20.75 3.66 0.79
N LYS A 34 -21.71 3.20 -0.01
CA LYS A 34 -23.00 2.72 0.50
C LYS A 34 -22.82 1.52 1.45
N ARG A 35 -21.90 0.60 1.12
CA ARG A 35 -21.56 -0.54 1.98
C ARG A 35 -20.83 -0.09 3.25
N ALA A 36 -19.88 0.84 3.15
CA ALA A 36 -19.11 1.37 4.27
C ALA A 36 -20.00 1.99 5.37
N LYS A 37 -21.19 2.50 5.03
CA LYS A 37 -22.16 2.99 6.02
C LYS A 37 -22.62 1.94 7.03
N ARG A 38 -22.46 0.64 6.72
CA ARG A 38 -22.77 -0.47 7.62
C ARG A 38 -21.57 -0.90 8.48
N VAL A 39 -20.40 -0.33 8.23
CA VAL A 39 -19.16 -0.59 8.97
C VAL A 39 -18.99 0.49 10.05
N PRO A 40 -18.62 0.14 11.30
CA PRO A 40 -18.31 1.12 12.33
C PRO A 40 -17.30 2.15 11.83
N LEU A 41 -17.48 3.42 12.23
CA LEU A 41 -16.65 4.52 11.69
C LEU A 41 -15.14 4.30 11.89
N ALA A 42 -14.75 3.68 13.01
CA ALA A 42 -13.35 3.37 13.31
C ALA A 42 -12.75 2.33 12.36
N ASP A 43 -13.56 1.42 11.80
CA ASP A 43 -13.11 0.30 10.98
C ASP A 43 -13.21 0.59 9.47
N ARG A 44 -13.83 1.72 9.09
CA ARG A 44 -13.97 2.10 7.67
C ARG A 44 -12.64 2.23 6.93
N PRO A 45 -11.54 2.77 7.51
CA PRO A 45 -10.26 2.81 6.82
C PRO A 45 -9.75 1.42 6.43
N LEU A 46 -9.82 0.46 7.35
CA LEU A 46 -9.47 -0.94 7.09
C LEU A 46 -10.37 -1.54 6.00
N PHE A 47 -11.68 -1.31 6.08
CA PHE A 47 -12.63 -1.73 5.04
C PHE A 47 -12.25 -1.19 3.65
N TYR A 48 -11.91 0.10 3.54
CA TYR A 48 -11.49 0.70 2.27
C TYR A 48 -10.19 0.09 1.75
N ASN A 49 -9.19 -0.14 2.61
CA ASN A 49 -7.97 -0.84 2.22
C ASN A 49 -8.27 -2.24 1.65
N MET A 50 -9.11 -3.02 2.33
CA MET A 50 -9.46 -4.38 1.89
C MET A 50 -10.17 -4.40 0.53
N VAL A 51 -11.19 -3.56 0.32
CA VAL A 51 -11.93 -3.56 -0.96
C VAL A 51 -11.12 -3.00 -2.13
N CYS A 52 -10.13 -2.16 -1.86
CA CYS A 52 -9.23 -1.66 -2.91
C CYS A 52 -8.16 -2.68 -3.28
N GLY A 53 -7.77 -3.57 -2.37
CA GLY A 53 -6.77 -4.63 -2.60
C GLY A 53 -7.09 -5.53 -3.80
N GLU A 54 -8.38 -5.73 -4.11
CA GLU A 54 -8.79 -6.52 -5.29
C GLU A 54 -8.60 -5.77 -6.62
N ASN A 55 -8.51 -4.45 -6.57
CA ASN A 55 -8.46 -3.60 -7.77
C ASN A 55 -7.03 -3.21 -8.18
N LEU A 56 -6.01 -3.64 -7.44
CA LEU A 56 -4.61 -3.23 -7.63
C LEU A 56 -4.02 -3.64 -8.99
N ARG A 57 -4.66 -4.59 -9.69
CA ARG A 57 -4.27 -5.01 -11.04
C ARG A 57 -4.39 -3.90 -12.07
N TRP A 58 -5.28 -2.94 -11.84
CA TRP A 58 -5.57 -1.87 -12.79
C TRP A 58 -4.75 -0.62 -12.47
N PRO A 59 -4.04 -0.03 -13.47
CA PRO A 59 -3.32 1.22 -13.28
C PRO A 59 -4.27 2.35 -12.87
N LEU A 60 -3.71 3.45 -12.36
CA LEU A 60 -4.46 4.68 -12.21
C LEU A 60 -4.93 5.19 -13.58
N THR A 61 -6.22 5.47 -13.69
CA THR A 61 -6.80 6.21 -14.82
C THR A 61 -6.22 7.62 -14.87
N ALA A 62 -6.27 8.30 -16.03
CA ALA A 62 -5.77 9.67 -16.16
C ALA A 62 -6.37 10.65 -15.13
N GLY A 63 -7.67 10.50 -14.83
CA GLY A 63 -8.33 11.29 -13.80
C GLY A 63 -7.84 10.99 -12.38
N GLU A 64 -7.56 9.72 -12.07
CA GLU A 64 -6.96 9.33 -10.78
C GLU A 64 -5.52 9.85 -10.67
N ARG A 65 -4.71 9.75 -11.72
CA ARG A 65 -3.34 10.31 -11.77
C ARG A 65 -3.32 11.80 -11.49
N LYS A 66 -4.24 12.56 -12.12
CA LYS A 66 -4.37 14.00 -11.86
C LYS A 66 -4.65 14.29 -10.38
N ARG A 67 -5.63 13.61 -9.77
CA ARG A 67 -5.97 13.79 -8.35
C ARG A 67 -4.86 13.31 -7.41
N SER A 68 -4.14 12.27 -7.79
CA SER A 68 -2.94 11.79 -7.10
C SER A 68 -1.86 12.88 -7.11
N ALA A 69 -1.56 13.46 -8.27
CA ALA A 69 -0.60 14.56 -8.39
C ALA A 69 -1.00 15.81 -7.58
N GLU A 70 -2.30 16.13 -7.52
CA GLU A 70 -2.83 17.20 -6.65
C GLU A 70 -2.59 16.92 -5.16
N ILE A 71 -2.58 15.65 -4.73
CA ILE A 71 -2.25 15.27 -3.35
C ILE A 71 -0.74 15.34 -3.12
N VAL A 72 0.06 14.81 -4.05
CA VAL A 72 1.53 14.88 -4.00
C VAL A 72 2.02 16.32 -3.93
N ALA A 73 1.38 17.25 -4.66
CA ALA A 73 1.74 18.67 -4.63
C ALA A 73 1.48 19.37 -3.28
N GLN A 74 0.81 18.71 -2.32
CA GLN A 74 0.61 19.21 -0.97
C GLN A 74 1.70 18.74 0.01
N LEU A 75 2.62 17.89 -0.43
CA LEU A 75 3.77 17.49 0.38
C LEU A 75 4.75 18.65 0.57
N ASP A 76 5.46 18.64 1.69
CA ASP A 76 6.59 19.52 1.89
C ASP A 76 7.68 19.21 0.82
N PRO A 77 8.21 20.20 0.09
CA PRO A 77 9.29 19.98 -0.88
C PRO A 77 10.52 19.29 -0.29
N ASP A 78 10.76 19.45 1.01
CA ASP A 78 11.89 18.84 1.72
C ASP A 78 11.56 17.44 2.29
N THR A 79 10.40 16.88 1.94
CA THR A 79 10.00 15.53 2.37
C THR A 79 10.98 14.49 1.82
N PRO A 80 11.68 13.72 2.69
CA PRO A 80 12.59 12.68 2.23
C PRO A 80 11.81 11.47 1.68
N PHE A 81 12.34 10.88 0.62
CA PHE A 81 11.83 9.62 0.07
C PHE A 81 12.83 8.49 0.29
N PHE A 82 12.28 7.33 0.66
CA PHE A 82 13.02 6.12 0.93
C PHE A 82 12.59 5.00 0.00
N HIS A 83 13.54 4.14 -0.34
CA HIS A 83 13.29 2.89 -1.05
C HIS A 83 13.86 1.71 -0.27
N GLY A 84 13.02 0.72 0.01
CA GLY A 84 13.44 -0.57 0.55
C GLY A 84 13.59 -1.60 -0.55
N GLY A 85 14.75 -2.23 -0.66
CA GLY A 85 14.99 -3.22 -1.71
C GLY A 85 16.25 -4.04 -1.49
N LEU A 86 16.77 -4.62 -2.57
CA LEU A 86 18.03 -5.36 -2.54
C LEU A 86 19.21 -4.44 -2.25
N ALA A 87 20.16 -4.93 -1.46
CA ALA A 87 21.44 -4.26 -1.24
C ALA A 87 22.32 -4.20 -2.51
N GLY A 88 23.40 -3.42 -2.45
CA GLY A 88 24.42 -3.36 -3.51
C GLY A 88 24.29 -2.19 -4.48
N ARG A 89 23.37 -1.24 -4.24
CA ARG A 89 23.38 0.06 -4.93
C ARG A 89 24.29 1.03 -4.18
N VAL A 90 24.93 1.92 -4.92
CA VAL A 90 25.74 3.01 -4.37
C VAL A 90 25.13 4.37 -4.72
N MET A 91 25.54 5.42 -4.01
CA MET A 91 25.14 6.80 -4.30
C MET A 91 25.37 7.14 -5.78
N GLY A 92 24.40 7.83 -6.39
CA GLY A 92 24.38 8.19 -7.80
C GLY A 92 23.83 7.11 -8.73
N ASN A 93 23.64 5.86 -8.28
CA ASN A 93 22.94 4.85 -9.06
C ASN A 93 21.46 5.19 -9.24
N TYR A 94 20.86 4.69 -10.32
CA TYR A 94 19.42 4.73 -10.51
C TYR A 94 18.77 3.42 -10.07
N LEU A 95 17.69 3.57 -9.31
CA LEU A 95 16.67 2.56 -9.17
C LEU A 95 15.78 2.63 -10.42
N LEU A 96 15.62 1.47 -11.07
CA LEU A 96 14.84 1.32 -12.28
C LEU A 96 13.73 0.29 -12.06
N PRO A 97 12.61 0.39 -12.80
CA PRO A 97 11.52 -0.58 -12.71
C PRO A 97 11.93 -2.02 -13.04
N ALA A 98 11.15 -2.99 -12.56
CA ALA A 98 11.35 -4.41 -12.87
C ALA A 98 11.18 -4.72 -14.37
N SER A 99 10.39 -3.93 -15.10
CA SER A 99 10.23 -4.02 -16.55
C SER A 99 11.53 -3.74 -17.31
N GLU A 100 12.40 -2.88 -16.76
CA GLU A 100 13.68 -2.51 -17.39
C GLU A 100 14.83 -3.39 -16.91
N THR A 101 14.87 -3.71 -15.62
CA THR A 101 15.97 -4.49 -15.04
C THR A 101 15.85 -5.99 -15.26
N GLY A 102 14.65 -6.47 -15.61
CA GLY A 102 14.31 -7.90 -15.61
C GLY A 102 14.23 -8.52 -14.20
N HIS A 103 14.56 -7.76 -13.15
CA HIS A 103 14.58 -8.26 -11.78
C HIS A 103 13.25 -8.00 -11.08
N ASP A 104 12.48 -9.07 -10.87
CA ASP A 104 11.15 -9.01 -10.27
C ASP A 104 11.02 -9.98 -9.07
N PRO A 105 11.65 -9.64 -7.92
CA PRO A 105 11.73 -10.55 -6.78
C PRO A 105 10.38 -10.83 -6.12
N LYS A 106 9.36 -9.99 -6.40
CA LYS A 106 8.00 -10.12 -5.88
C LYS A 106 7.02 -10.67 -6.92
N ASN A 107 7.51 -11.06 -8.10
CA ASN A 107 6.69 -11.53 -9.21
C ASN A 107 5.54 -10.56 -9.57
N LEU A 108 5.82 -9.26 -9.48
CA LEU A 108 4.88 -8.18 -9.78
C LEU A 108 4.38 -8.25 -11.21
N LYS A 109 5.19 -8.70 -12.18
CA LYS A 109 4.78 -8.81 -13.59
C LYS A 109 3.60 -9.75 -13.77
N GLU A 110 3.58 -10.87 -13.04
CA GLU A 110 2.51 -11.85 -13.13
C GLU A 110 1.23 -11.35 -12.46
N HIS A 111 1.35 -10.72 -11.30
CA HIS A 111 0.19 -10.35 -10.49
C HIS A 111 -0.32 -8.92 -10.75
N PHE A 112 0.58 -8.00 -11.06
CA PHE A 112 0.36 -6.56 -11.17
C PHE A 112 1.28 -5.92 -12.25
N PRO A 113 1.08 -6.23 -13.54
CA PRO A 113 2.01 -5.85 -14.61
C PRO A 113 2.31 -4.34 -14.70
N THR A 114 1.34 -3.50 -14.33
CA THR A 114 1.51 -2.04 -14.30
C THR A 114 2.38 -1.55 -13.16
N ARG A 115 2.53 -2.35 -12.10
CA ARG A 115 3.46 -2.07 -11.01
C ARG A 115 4.90 -2.35 -11.39
N ALA A 116 5.12 -3.29 -12.32
CA ALA A 116 6.46 -3.63 -12.78
C ALA A 116 7.15 -2.48 -13.55
N SER A 117 6.40 -1.49 -14.03
CA SER A 117 6.91 -0.33 -14.77
C SER A 117 7.18 0.92 -13.92
N LEU A 118 7.18 0.80 -12.59
CA LEU A 118 7.42 1.90 -11.67
C LEU A 118 8.44 1.52 -10.59
N VAL A 119 9.07 2.52 -9.99
CA VAL A 119 9.85 2.44 -8.77
C VAL A 119 8.99 2.90 -7.60
N TYR A 120 8.96 2.10 -6.54
CA TYR A 120 8.16 2.36 -5.34
C TYR A 120 8.98 3.02 -4.25
N LEU A 121 8.42 4.08 -3.69
CA LEU A 121 9.03 4.93 -2.68
C LEU A 121 8.08 5.06 -1.50
N THR A 122 8.62 5.42 -0.34
CA THR A 122 7.82 5.79 0.82
C THR A 122 8.46 6.95 1.58
N THR A 123 7.66 7.74 2.28
CA THR A 123 8.13 8.76 3.22
C THR A 123 8.38 8.17 4.62
N SER A 124 8.04 6.90 4.84
CA SER A 124 8.23 6.18 6.10
C SER A 124 9.46 5.26 6.01
N ILE A 125 10.46 5.53 6.86
CA ILE A 125 11.64 4.66 6.98
C ILE A 125 11.28 3.24 7.43
N ASP A 126 10.27 3.09 8.29
CA ASP A 126 9.81 1.80 8.79
C ASP A 126 9.17 0.97 7.68
N GLU A 127 8.36 1.60 6.82
CA GLU A 127 7.80 0.94 5.63
C GLU A 127 8.93 0.51 4.70
N ALA A 128 9.91 1.38 4.42
CA ALA A 128 11.06 1.03 3.60
C ALA A 128 11.84 -0.15 4.20
N GLY A 129 11.98 -0.21 5.53
CA GLY A 129 12.55 -1.35 6.25
C GLY A 129 11.80 -2.65 5.99
N ILE A 130 10.46 -2.63 6.04
CA ILE A 130 9.63 -3.80 5.71
C ILE A 130 9.89 -4.28 4.28
N TYR A 131 10.01 -3.36 3.31
CA TYR A 131 10.33 -3.73 1.94
C TYR A 131 11.76 -4.28 1.79
N ALA A 132 12.73 -3.70 2.50
CA ALA A 132 14.13 -4.12 2.48
C ALA A 132 14.34 -5.53 3.05
N ILE A 133 13.51 -5.99 4.00
CA ILE A 133 13.60 -7.37 4.51
C ILE A 133 12.86 -8.40 3.64
N GLN A 134 11.98 -7.96 2.74
CA GLN A 134 11.19 -8.81 1.84
C GLN A 134 11.91 -9.16 0.53
N THR A 135 13.22 -9.40 0.60
CA THR A 135 14.12 -9.63 -0.55
C THR A 135 14.27 -11.10 -0.95
N GLY A 136 13.46 -12.00 -0.39
CA GLY A 136 13.53 -13.44 -0.69
C GLY A 136 14.82 -14.09 -0.18
N GLY A 137 15.32 -13.65 0.97
CA GLY A 137 16.53 -14.19 1.61
C GLY A 137 17.86 -13.66 1.08
N LYS A 138 17.82 -12.58 0.29
CA LYS A 138 19.02 -11.84 -0.13
C LYS A 138 19.29 -10.66 0.82
N PRO A 139 20.51 -10.10 0.86
CA PRO A 139 20.76 -8.87 1.59
C PRO A 139 19.86 -7.73 1.12
N GLY A 140 19.35 -6.96 2.07
CA GLY A 140 18.44 -5.84 1.83
C GLY A 140 19.03 -4.50 2.25
N ALA A 141 18.47 -3.40 1.77
CA ALA A 141 18.88 -2.07 2.19
C ALA A 141 17.73 -1.05 2.10
N ILE A 142 17.82 -0.02 2.95
CA ILE A 142 17.02 1.21 2.85
C ILE A 142 17.91 2.26 2.20
N TYR A 143 17.42 2.85 1.13
CA TYR A 143 18.07 3.94 0.41
C TYR A 143 17.31 5.24 0.62
N LEU A 144 18.03 6.33 0.83
CA LEU A 144 17.50 7.68 0.63
C LEU A 144 17.59 7.99 -0.86
N VAL A 145 16.50 8.46 -1.46
CA VAL A 145 16.41 8.62 -2.91
C VAL A 145 15.72 9.91 -3.33
N GLU A 146 16.07 10.37 -4.53
CA GLU A 146 15.43 11.47 -5.22
C GLU A 146 14.57 10.91 -6.37
N PRO A 147 13.24 11.06 -6.33
CA PRO A 147 12.40 10.64 -7.45
C PRO A 147 12.69 11.49 -8.69
N GLU A 148 12.75 10.85 -9.86
CA GLU A 148 12.82 11.55 -11.15
C GLU A 148 11.62 11.22 -12.04
N GLY A 149 11.03 12.27 -12.60
CA GLY A 149 9.80 12.20 -13.38
C GLY A 149 8.55 12.44 -12.52
N PRO A 150 7.35 12.19 -13.08
CA PRO A 150 6.10 12.39 -12.36
C PRO A 150 6.03 11.49 -11.11
N LEU A 151 5.83 12.11 -9.96
CA LEU A 151 5.57 11.43 -8.70
C LEU A 151 4.06 11.27 -8.50
N GLU A 152 3.63 10.06 -8.22
CA GLU A 152 2.23 9.72 -7.96
C GLU A 152 2.13 8.89 -6.68
N LEU A 153 0.98 8.90 -6.00
CA LEU A 153 0.68 7.94 -4.95
C LEU A 153 0.59 6.52 -5.51
N ASP A 154 1.08 5.55 -4.75
CA ASP A 154 0.88 4.14 -5.11
C ASP A 154 -0.63 3.83 -5.17
N VAL A 155 -1.05 2.97 -6.10
CA VAL A 155 -2.45 2.60 -6.28
C VAL A 155 -3.06 1.99 -5.01
N GLU A 156 -2.25 1.25 -4.23
CA GLU A 156 -2.62 0.69 -2.92
C GLU A 156 -2.92 1.77 -1.89
N THR A 157 -2.28 2.93 -1.98
CA THR A 157 -2.49 4.05 -1.06
C THR A 157 -3.56 5.00 -1.58
N PHE A 158 -3.52 5.33 -2.88
CA PHE A 158 -4.38 6.35 -3.48
C PHE A 158 -5.86 5.97 -3.42
N ARG A 159 -6.23 4.75 -3.81
CA ARG A 159 -7.66 4.37 -3.93
C ARG A 159 -8.38 4.29 -2.58
N PRO A 160 -7.81 3.67 -1.53
CA PRO A 160 -8.38 3.77 -0.19
C PRO A 160 -8.48 5.20 0.29
N LEU A 161 -7.43 6.00 0.10
CA LEU A 161 -7.43 7.41 0.49
C LEU A 161 -8.53 8.20 -0.23
N GLU A 162 -8.73 8.00 -1.54
CA GLU A 162 -9.78 8.65 -2.30
C GLU A 162 -11.17 8.35 -1.73
N LEU A 163 -11.42 7.09 -1.33
CA LEU A 163 -12.66 6.69 -0.68
C LEU A 163 -12.82 7.31 0.72
N MET A 164 -11.74 7.37 1.50
CA MET A 164 -11.72 8.01 2.82
C MET A 164 -12.01 9.51 2.72
N LEU A 165 -11.38 10.20 1.77
CA LEU A 165 -11.57 11.64 1.53
C LEU A 165 -12.99 11.96 1.04
N ALA A 166 -13.66 11.00 0.41
CA ALA A 166 -15.04 11.15 -0.03
C ALA A 166 -16.06 10.71 1.06
N ASP A 167 -15.62 10.10 2.16
CA ASP A 167 -16.43 9.78 3.33
C ASP A 167 -16.46 10.96 4.32
N ARG A 168 -17.58 11.68 4.32
CA ARG A 168 -17.76 12.88 5.15
C ARG A 168 -17.61 12.61 6.65
N ASP A 169 -17.95 11.42 7.12
CA ASP A 169 -17.81 11.09 8.55
C ASP A 169 -16.35 10.93 8.95
N LEU A 170 -15.54 10.29 8.08
CA LEU A 170 -14.10 10.16 8.29
C LEU A 170 -13.41 11.52 8.21
N VAL A 171 -13.74 12.33 7.19
CA VAL A 171 -13.18 13.68 7.05
C VAL A 171 -13.52 14.54 8.26
N ARG A 172 -14.75 14.47 8.78
CA ARG A 172 -15.15 15.18 10.00
C ARG A 172 -14.40 14.69 11.23
N ARG A 173 -14.15 13.38 11.35
CA ARG A 173 -13.50 12.78 12.52
C ARG A 173 -11.99 13.03 12.56
N TYR A 174 -11.32 12.85 11.43
CA TYR A 174 -9.86 12.87 11.36
C TYR A 174 -9.30 14.15 10.75
N GLY A 175 -10.09 14.87 9.96
CA GLY A 175 -9.63 16.01 9.18
C GLY A 175 -9.01 15.59 7.84
N ARG A 176 -9.18 16.44 6.82
CA ARG A 176 -8.66 16.19 5.47
C ARG A 176 -7.12 16.12 5.46
N ALA A 177 -6.47 17.06 6.14
CA ALA A 177 -5.01 17.14 6.18
C ALA A 177 -4.40 15.86 6.78
N THR A 178 -4.93 15.39 7.91
CA THR A 178 -4.48 14.16 8.56
C THR A 178 -4.65 12.92 7.68
N LEU A 179 -5.77 12.80 6.95
CA LEU A 179 -5.96 11.70 5.99
C LEU A 179 -4.96 11.77 4.83
N ILE A 180 -4.64 12.97 4.34
CA ILE A 180 -3.62 13.15 3.31
C ILE A 180 -2.22 12.79 3.85
N SER A 181 -1.89 13.23 5.06
CA SER A 181 -0.61 12.93 5.71
C SER A 181 -0.42 11.44 6.03
N SER A 182 -1.49 10.63 6.04
CA SER A 182 -1.36 9.17 6.15
C SER A 182 -0.97 8.49 4.83
N ALA A 183 -0.85 9.24 3.74
CA ALA A 183 -0.42 8.72 2.44
C ALA A 183 1.10 8.67 2.39
N THR A 184 1.67 7.48 2.61
CA THR A 184 3.11 7.28 2.76
C THR A 184 3.76 6.61 1.57
N ALA A 185 3.02 5.88 0.72
CA ALA A 185 3.59 5.15 -0.41
C ALA A 185 3.34 5.84 -1.77
N PHE A 186 4.41 5.91 -2.55
CA PHE A 186 4.50 6.64 -3.82
C PHE A 186 5.14 5.79 -4.91
N ALA A 187 4.99 6.23 -6.15
CA ALA A 187 5.60 5.61 -7.31
C ALA A 187 6.09 6.67 -8.32
N CYS A 188 7.20 6.39 -8.97
CA CYS A 188 7.77 7.22 -10.03
C CYS A 188 8.43 6.34 -11.11
N PRO A 189 8.76 6.88 -12.30
CA PRO A 189 9.45 6.11 -13.34
C PRO A 189 10.83 5.61 -12.92
N ARG A 190 11.62 6.44 -12.23
CA ARG A 190 12.95 6.07 -11.71
C ARG A 190 13.31 6.94 -10.51
N ALA A 191 14.29 6.52 -9.73
CA ALA A 191 14.79 7.32 -8.61
C ALA A 191 16.31 7.20 -8.48
N LYS A 192 16.97 8.31 -8.14
CA LYS A 192 18.41 8.36 -7.94
C LYS A 192 18.75 8.10 -6.47
N VAL A 193 19.71 7.22 -6.21
CA VAL A 193 20.18 6.93 -4.85
C VAL A 193 21.03 8.10 -4.35
N LEU A 194 20.60 8.73 -3.26
CA LEU A 194 21.35 9.79 -2.58
C LEU A 194 22.23 9.24 -1.46
N GLY A 195 21.85 8.12 -0.86
CA GLY A 195 22.61 7.49 0.21
C GLY A 195 22.04 6.17 0.66
N ILE A 196 22.82 5.44 1.44
CA ILE A 196 22.42 4.19 2.10
C ILE A 196 22.10 4.55 3.55
N VAL A 197 20.87 4.31 3.97
CA VAL A 197 20.41 4.60 5.33
C VAL A 197 20.71 3.41 6.25
N GLN A 198 20.43 2.19 5.78
CA GLN A 198 20.65 0.96 6.54
C GLN A 198 20.79 -0.23 5.60
N GLU A 199 21.65 -1.19 5.97
CA GLU A 199 21.76 -2.48 5.32
C GLU A 199 21.34 -3.62 6.25
N PHE A 200 20.80 -4.69 5.65
CA PHE A 200 20.35 -5.89 6.33
C PHE A 200 21.05 -7.11 5.72
N SER A 201 21.61 -7.96 6.59
CA SER A 201 22.16 -9.23 6.15
C SER A 201 21.05 -10.17 5.66
N ALA A 202 21.41 -11.09 4.76
CA ALA A 202 20.49 -12.14 4.30
C ALA A 202 19.88 -12.94 5.46
N ALA A 203 20.70 -13.29 6.46
CA ALA A 203 20.25 -14.04 7.64
C ALA A 203 19.20 -13.26 8.46
N PHE A 204 19.40 -11.95 8.62
CA PHE A 204 18.42 -11.09 9.28
C PHE A 204 17.11 -11.06 8.50
N CYS A 205 17.14 -10.81 7.19
CA CYS A 205 15.94 -10.76 6.34
C CYS A 205 15.14 -12.06 6.42
N VAL A 206 15.79 -13.23 6.35
CA VAL A 206 15.13 -14.54 6.47
C VAL A 206 14.44 -14.69 7.81
N ASN A 207 15.10 -14.34 8.91
CA ASN A 207 14.54 -14.47 10.25
C ASN A 207 13.38 -13.50 10.48
N ALA A 208 13.52 -12.24 10.04
CA ALA A 208 12.48 -11.24 10.16
C ALA A 208 11.20 -11.64 9.43
N VAL A 209 11.32 -12.18 8.21
CA VAL A 209 10.16 -12.69 7.44
C VAL A 209 9.50 -13.89 8.11
N LYS A 210 10.27 -14.81 8.71
CA LYS A 210 9.74 -15.96 9.46
C LYS A 210 8.91 -15.50 10.66
N GLU A 211 9.44 -14.57 11.46
CA GLU A 211 8.74 -14.04 12.63
C GLU A 211 7.49 -13.25 12.22
N ALA A 212 7.58 -12.42 11.18
CA ALA A 212 6.41 -11.70 10.66
C ALA A 212 5.30 -12.65 10.20
N ARG A 213 5.64 -13.75 9.52
CA ARG A 213 4.67 -14.78 9.09
C ARG A 213 4.02 -15.48 10.29
N LYS A 214 4.80 -15.80 11.31
CA LYS A 214 4.29 -16.40 12.55
C LYS A 214 3.26 -15.47 13.23
N HIS A 215 3.62 -14.20 13.41
CA HIS A 215 2.72 -13.21 13.99
C HIS A 215 1.45 -13.00 13.13
N ALA A 216 1.57 -12.97 11.80
CA ALA A 216 0.42 -12.86 10.92
C ALA A 216 -0.55 -14.05 11.05
N LEU A 217 -0.03 -15.28 11.16
CA LEU A 217 -0.84 -16.48 11.40
C LEU A 217 -1.56 -16.41 12.76
N ASP A 218 -0.86 -15.97 13.81
CA ASP A 218 -1.45 -15.79 15.13
C ASP A 218 -2.60 -14.77 15.13
N GLN A 219 -2.45 -13.68 14.36
CA GLN A 219 -3.51 -12.68 14.19
C GLN A 219 -4.71 -13.23 13.43
N VAL A 220 -4.50 -13.97 12.32
CA VAL A 220 -5.58 -14.62 11.56
C VAL A 220 -6.35 -15.58 12.46
N THR A 221 -5.65 -16.46 13.18
CA THR A 221 -6.28 -17.40 14.13
C THR A 221 -7.05 -16.67 15.23
N ARG A 222 -6.55 -15.52 15.71
CA ARG A 222 -7.27 -14.70 16.69
C ARG A 222 -8.55 -14.10 16.09
N PHE A 223 -8.49 -13.57 14.87
CA PHE A 223 -9.66 -13.02 14.19
C PHE A 223 -10.72 -14.09 13.91
N GLU A 224 -10.32 -15.29 13.49
CA GLU A 224 -11.22 -16.43 13.30
C GLU A 224 -11.93 -16.83 14.61
N ARG A 225 -11.20 -16.83 15.74
CA ARG A 225 -11.77 -17.12 17.07
C ARG A 225 -12.70 -16.02 17.60
N LEU A 226 -12.52 -14.78 17.18
CA LEU A 226 -13.40 -13.66 17.56
C LEU A 226 -14.68 -13.61 16.70
N GLY A 227 -14.70 -14.33 15.57
CA GLY A 227 -15.85 -14.47 14.68
C GLY A 227 -16.61 -15.80 14.79
N ALA A 228 -16.16 -16.71 15.67
CA ALA A 228 -16.80 -17.99 16.02
C ALA A 228 -17.46 -17.90 17.39
#